data_AF-A0AAV5L6L1-F1
#
_entry.id   AF-A0AAV5L6L1-F1
#
_cell.length_a   1.000
_cell.length_b   1.000
_cell.length_c   1.000
_cell.angle_alpha   90.00
_cell.angle_beta   90.00
_cell.angle_gamma   90.00
#
_symmetry.space_group_name_H-M   'P 1'
#
loop_
_entity.id
_entity.type
_entity.pdbx_description
1 polymer ?
#
loop_
_entity_poly.entity_id
_entity_poly.type
_entity_poly.pdbx_seq_one_letter_code
_entity_poly.pdbx_strand_id
1 'polypeptide(L)'
;MYDMLDTTIPREEPARLIIENEWYGRHATNVVACEGLERGSRPELYKQWQFRNIRAGFKPFPLDQELMQKFRHKLKTYYHKDFVIDEDGDWMLQGWKGRILYASSCWVPA
;
A
#
# COMPACT_ATOMS: atom_id res chain seq x y z
N MET A 1 -9.54 -3.64 -2.55
CA MET A 1 -8.82 -3.58 -3.84
C MET A 1 -9.76 -3.83 -5.00
N TYR A 2 -10.47 -4.96 -5.12
CA TYR A 2 -11.48 -5.12 -6.19
C TYR A 2 -12.56 -4.02 -6.21
N ASP A 3 -13.12 -3.63 -5.05
CA ASP A 3 -14.07 -2.49 -4.95
C ASP A 3 -13.50 -1.16 -5.49
N MET A 4 -12.19 -0.95 -5.37
CA MET A 4 -11.53 0.23 -5.95
C MET A 4 -11.57 0.16 -7.48
N LEU A 5 -11.18 -0.98 -8.06
CA LEU A 5 -11.22 -1.19 -9.52
C LEU A 5 -12.65 -1.11 -10.06
N ASP A 6 -13.63 -1.68 -9.36
CA ASP A 6 -15.06 -1.56 -9.70
C ASP A 6 -15.52 -0.10 -9.76
N THR A 7 -14.97 0.75 -8.90
CA THR A 7 -15.37 2.16 -8.81
C THR A 7 -14.61 3.05 -9.80
N THR A 8 -13.35 2.74 -10.10
CA THR A 8 -12.46 3.65 -10.83
C THR A 8 -12.18 3.23 -12.27
N ILE A 9 -12.40 1.97 -12.64
CA ILE A 9 -12.09 1.43 -13.97
C ILE A 9 -13.31 0.71 -14.56
N PRO A 10 -13.74 1.06 -15.79
CA PRO A 10 -14.79 0.32 -16.50
C PRO A 10 -14.51 -1.19 -16.59
N ARG A 11 -15.56 -2.01 -16.60
CA ARG A 11 -15.41 -3.48 -16.60
C ARG A 11 -14.87 -4.01 -17.93
N GLU A 12 -15.12 -3.29 -19.00
CA GLU A 12 -14.73 -3.62 -20.36
C GLU A 12 -13.26 -3.29 -20.63
N GLU A 13 -12.61 -2.52 -19.74
CA GLU A 13 -11.21 -2.13 -19.88
C GLU A 13 -10.29 -3.35 -19.74
N PRO A 14 -9.56 -3.76 -20.80
CA PRO A 14 -8.72 -4.96 -20.74
C PRO A 14 -7.63 -4.87 -19.67
N ALA A 15 -7.11 -3.67 -19.40
CA ALA A 15 -6.11 -3.46 -18.35
C ALA A 15 -6.63 -3.86 -16.96
N ARG A 16 -7.93 -3.72 -16.72
CA ARG A 16 -8.55 -4.13 -15.46
C ARG A 16 -8.45 -5.63 -15.22
N LEU A 17 -8.77 -6.43 -16.25
CA LEU A 17 -8.68 -7.89 -16.18
C LEU A 17 -7.25 -8.36 -15.89
N ILE A 18 -6.26 -7.68 -16.46
CA ILE A 18 -4.85 -7.97 -16.19
C ILE A 18 -4.54 -7.70 -14.70
N ILE A 19 -4.93 -6.54 -14.16
CA ILE A 19 -4.67 -6.21 -12.75
C ILE A 19 -5.40 -7.19 -11.81
N GLU A 20 -6.66 -7.50 -12.10
CA GLU A 20 -7.49 -8.39 -11.28
C GLU A 20 -6.96 -9.83 -11.26
N ASN A 21 -6.57 -10.38 -12.41
CA ASN A 21 -6.14 -11.77 -12.52
C ASN A 21 -4.65 -11.95 -12.19
N GLU A 22 -3.80 -11.15 -12.83
CA GLU A 22 -2.35 -11.37 -12.82
C GLU A 22 -1.68 -10.82 -11.56
N TRP A 23 -2.22 -9.74 -10.99
CA TRP A 23 -1.75 -9.19 -9.74
C TRP A 23 -2.56 -9.73 -8.56
N TYR A 24 -3.82 -9.30 -8.42
CA TYR A 24 -4.59 -9.59 -7.22
C TYR A 24 -4.97 -11.07 -7.10
N GLY A 25 -5.38 -11.70 -8.19
CA GLY A 25 -5.73 -13.12 -8.21
C GLY A 25 -4.55 -14.02 -7.83
N ARG A 26 -3.36 -13.76 -8.39
CA ARG A 26 -2.15 -14.50 -8.04
C ARG A 26 -1.72 -14.31 -6.60
N HIS A 27 -1.74 -13.06 -6.10
CA HIS A 27 -1.42 -12.79 -4.70
C HIS A 27 -2.42 -13.48 -3.76
N ALA A 28 -3.72 -13.40 -4.04
CA ALA A 28 -4.75 -14.07 -3.24
C ALA A 28 -4.55 -15.59 -3.23
N THR A 29 -4.29 -16.18 -4.40
CA THR A 29 -4.02 -17.62 -4.52
C THR A 29 -2.79 -18.02 -3.72
N ASN A 30 -1.69 -17.27 -3.82
CA ASN A 30 -0.47 -17.59 -3.09
C ASN A 30 -0.64 -17.47 -1.57
N VAL A 31 -1.42 -16.49 -1.08
CA VAL A 31 -1.68 -16.33 0.36
C VAL A 31 -2.56 -17.47 0.90
N VAL A 32 -3.53 -17.96 0.12
CA VAL A 32 -4.51 -18.96 0.56
C VAL A 32 -4.05 -20.40 0.33
N ALA A 33 -3.42 -20.69 -0.81
CA ALA A 33 -3.16 -22.06 -1.27
C ALA A 33 -1.69 -22.51 -1.11
N CYS A 34 -0.74 -21.60 -0.90
CA CYS A 34 0.67 -21.96 -0.74
C CYS A 34 1.06 -21.94 0.75
N GLU A 35 1.94 -22.87 1.13
CA GLU A 35 2.47 -23.00 2.49
C GLU A 35 4.00 -22.98 2.49
N GLY A 36 4.61 -22.78 3.67
CA GLY A 36 6.07 -22.90 3.83
C GLY A 36 6.86 -22.03 2.84
N LEU A 37 7.88 -22.59 2.21
CA LEU A 37 8.73 -21.86 1.25
C LEU A 37 8.00 -21.45 -0.04
N GLU A 38 6.88 -22.09 -0.38
CA GLU A 38 6.11 -21.79 -1.59
C GLU A 38 5.23 -20.53 -1.42
N ARG A 39 4.94 -20.14 -0.18
CA ARG A 39 4.25 -18.88 0.11
C ARG A 39 5.22 -17.70 0.07
N GLY A 40 5.32 -17.07 -1.10
CA GLY A 40 6.11 -15.86 -1.33
C GLY A 40 5.43 -14.58 -0.80
N SER A 41 4.10 -14.52 -0.80
CA SER A 41 3.34 -13.37 -0.29
C SER A 41 3.07 -13.52 1.20
N ARG A 42 3.77 -12.72 2.01
CA ARG A 42 3.64 -12.69 3.48
C ARG A 42 3.44 -11.25 3.95
N PRO A 43 2.27 -10.66 3.69
CA PRO A 43 2.00 -9.29 4.13
C PRO A 43 2.02 -9.24 5.66
N GLU A 44 2.78 -8.29 6.18
CA GLU A 44 2.87 -7.96 7.60
C GLU A 44 2.37 -6.53 7.80
N LEU A 45 1.92 -6.22 9.01
CA LEU A 45 1.52 -4.86 9.38
C LEU A 45 2.76 -3.95 9.35
N TYR A 46 2.60 -2.68 8.95
CA TYR A 46 3.71 -1.72 8.91
C TYR A 46 4.41 -1.55 10.27
N LYS A 47 3.68 -1.71 11.38
CA LYS A 47 4.26 -1.70 12.73
C LYS A 47 5.22 -2.87 12.97
N GLN A 48 4.99 -4.04 12.37
CA GLN A 48 5.93 -5.16 12.44
C GLN A 48 7.20 -4.85 11.66
N TRP A 49 7.07 -4.22 10.49
CA TRP A 49 8.21 -3.71 9.72
C TRP A 49 9.01 -2.65 10.48
N GLN A 50 8.35 -1.76 11.22
CA GLN A 50 9.02 -0.79 12.08
C GLN A 50 9.92 -1.48 13.12
N PHE A 51 9.42 -2.51 13.82
CA PHE A 51 10.24 -3.27 14.77
C PHE A 51 11.42 -3.99 14.08
N ARG A 52 11.20 -4.56 12.88
CA ARG A 52 12.26 -5.24 12.11
C ARG A 52 13.37 -4.27 11.70
N ASN A 53 13.01 -3.09 11.20
CA ASN A 53 13.98 -2.07 10.76
C ASN A 53 14.77 -1.50 11.94
N ILE A 54 14.12 -1.21 13.06
CA ILE A 54 14.80 -0.76 14.29
C ILE A 54 15.78 -1.82 14.79
N ARG A 55 15.37 -3.09 14.82
CA ARG A 55 16.25 -4.20 15.23
C ARG A 55 17.43 -4.41 14.29
N ALA A 56 17.29 -4.05 13.02
CA ALA A 56 18.36 -4.06 12.03
C ALA A 56 19.30 -2.84 12.13
N GLY A 57 19.10 -1.93 13.09
CA GLY A 57 19.96 -0.77 13.32
C GLY A 57 19.60 0.45 12.45
N PHE A 58 18.37 0.53 11.96
CA PHE A 58 17.86 1.71 11.26
C PHE A 58 17.02 2.59 12.18
N LYS A 59 17.03 3.89 11.91
CA LYS A 59 16.11 4.87 12.52
C LYS A 59 15.17 5.44 11.46
N PRO A 60 13.89 5.70 11.81
CA PRO A 60 12.95 6.31 10.89
C PRO A 60 13.43 7.72 10.54
N PHE A 61 13.24 8.09 9.27
CA PHE A 61 13.52 9.43 8.77
C PHE A 61 12.20 10.18 8.58
N PRO A 62 12.05 11.41 9.12
CA PRO A 62 10.80 12.14 9.04
C PRO A 62 10.32 12.37 7.61
N LEU A 63 9.01 12.32 7.43
CA LEU A 63 8.39 12.64 6.15
C LEU A 63 8.47 14.14 5.87
N ASP A 64 8.80 14.48 4.62
CA ASP A 64 8.74 15.84 4.14
C ASP A 64 7.28 16.30 4.04
N GLN A 65 6.90 17.25 4.90
CA GLN A 65 5.54 17.75 5.00
C GLN A 65 5.09 18.49 3.74
N GLU A 66 5.99 19.18 3.03
CA GLU A 66 5.66 19.83 1.76
C GLU A 66 5.30 18.78 0.71
N LEU A 67 6.07 17.69 0.67
CA LEU A 67 5.81 16.57 -0.23
C LEU A 67 4.49 15.86 0.13
N MET A 68 4.21 15.64 1.42
CA MET A 68 2.94 15.07 1.88
C MET A 68 1.74 15.91 1.45
N GLN A 69 1.83 17.24 1.56
CA GLN A 69 0.77 18.13 1.06
C GLN A 69 0.61 18.07 -0.46
N LYS A 70 1.72 17.98 -1.22
CA LYS A 70 1.66 17.79 -2.68
C LYS A 70 0.96 16.48 -3.04
N PHE A 71 1.23 15.39 -2.33
CA PHE A 71 0.55 14.11 -2.56
C PHE A 71 -0.94 14.17 -2.23
N ARG A 72 -1.32 14.74 -1.08
CA ARG A 72 -2.73 14.94 -0.73
C ARG A 72 -3.46 15.80 -1.75
N HIS A 73 -2.82 16.86 -2.24
CA HIS A 73 -3.37 17.72 -3.29
C HIS A 73 -3.58 16.95 -4.59
N LYS A 74 -2.55 16.25 -5.10
CA LYS A 74 -2.68 15.43 -6.31
C LYS A 74 -3.78 14.39 -6.20
N LEU A 75 -3.88 13.74 -5.04
CA LEU A 75 -4.91 12.75 -4.78
C LEU A 75 -6.31 13.37 -4.91
N LYS A 76 -6.55 14.53 -4.29
CA LYS A 76 -7.83 15.25 -4.38
C LYS A 76 -8.14 15.75 -5.79
N THR A 77 -7.13 16.13 -6.56
CA THR A 77 -7.29 16.72 -7.89
C THR A 77 -7.51 15.67 -8.98
N TYR A 78 -6.81 14.54 -8.92
CA TYR A 78 -6.74 13.58 -10.04
C TYR A 78 -7.35 12.22 -9.75
N TYR A 79 -7.62 11.87 -8.49
CA TYR A 79 -8.07 10.54 -8.10
C TYR A 79 -9.47 10.57 -7.49
N HIS A 80 -10.09 9.38 -7.42
CA HIS A 80 -11.39 9.22 -6.78
C HIS A 80 -11.35 9.64 -5.30
N LYS A 81 -12.39 10.33 -4.84
CA LYS A 81 -12.49 10.92 -3.49
C LYS A 81 -12.31 9.94 -2.31
N ASP A 82 -12.52 8.64 -2.56
CA ASP A 82 -12.40 7.59 -1.55
C ASP A 82 -10.95 7.11 -1.34
N PHE A 83 -10.02 7.53 -2.20
CA PHE A 83 -8.60 7.38 -1.91
C PHE A 83 -8.21 8.31 -0.76
N VAL A 84 -7.30 7.83 0.10
CA VAL A 84 -6.83 8.60 1.26
C VAL A 84 -5.31 8.44 1.38
N ILE A 85 -4.66 9.55 1.73
CA ILE A 85 -3.28 9.55 2.23
C ILE A 85 -3.31 10.12 3.65
N ASP A 86 -2.84 9.31 4.60
CA ASP A 86 -2.78 9.64 6.03
C ASP A 86 -1.35 9.49 6.56
N GLU A 87 -1.09 9.99 7.76
CA GLU A 87 0.21 9.92 8.43
C GLU A 87 0.07 9.26 9.82
N ASP A 88 0.94 8.30 10.12
CA ASP A 88 1.10 7.72 11.47
C ASP A 88 2.58 7.74 11.85
N GLY A 89 2.99 8.72 12.64
CA GLY A 89 4.41 9.01 12.89
C GLY A 89 5.13 9.33 11.57
N ASP A 90 6.22 8.62 11.29
CA ASP A 90 7.00 8.78 10.06
C ASP A 90 6.55 7.85 8.92
N TRP A 91 5.32 7.34 8.97
CA TRP A 91 4.72 6.51 7.93
C TRP A 91 3.66 7.24 7.13
N MET A 92 3.77 7.16 5.81
CA MET A 92 2.72 7.56 4.87
C MET A 92 1.81 6.37 4.61
N LEU A 93 0.55 6.48 5.00
CA LEU A 93 -0.47 5.44 4.86
C LEU A 93 -1.37 5.75 3.66
N GLN A 94 -1.48 4.81 2.73
CA GLN A 94 -2.30 4.93 1.53
C GLN A 94 -3.51 4.00 1.66
N GLY A 95 -4.72 4.52 1.46
CA GLY A 95 -5.95 3.80 1.73
C GLY A 95 -7.09 4.04 0.75
N TRP A 96 -8.13 3.22 0.90
CA TRP A 96 -9.38 3.26 0.13
C TRP A 96 -10.57 3.03 1.05
N LYS A 97 -11.55 3.96 1.06
CA LYS A 97 -12.76 3.91 1.90
C LYS A 97 -12.45 3.60 3.38
N GLY A 98 -11.43 4.27 3.93
CA GLY A 98 -10.99 4.10 5.32
C GLY A 98 -10.17 2.85 5.62
N ARG A 99 -9.88 1.99 4.62
CA ARG A 99 -8.97 0.84 4.78
C ARG A 99 -7.58 1.18 4.29
N ILE A 100 -6.57 0.98 5.13
CA ILE A 100 -5.16 1.12 4.75
C ILE A 100 -4.78 -0.05 3.83
N LEU A 101 -4.17 0.25 2.69
CA LEU A 101 -3.72 -0.71 1.69
C LEU A 101 -2.20 -0.83 1.67
N TYR A 102 -1.51 0.31 1.72
CA TYR A 102 -0.05 0.38 1.68
C TYR A 102 0.47 1.36 2.72
N ALA A 103 1.69 1.12 3.18
CA ALA A 103 2.41 2.01 4.06
C ALA A 103 3.82 2.23 3.49
N SER A 104 4.29 3.47 3.50
CA SER A 104 5.60 3.87 3.00
C SER A 104 6.36 4.63 4.09
N SER A 105 7.65 4.39 4.22
CA SER A 105 8.51 5.06 5.21
C SER A 105 9.94 5.18 4.69
N CYS A 106 10.68 6.14 5.24
CA CYS A 106 12.08 6.38 4.96
C CYS A 106 12.92 5.97 6.17
N TRP A 107 14.10 5.41 5.93
CA TRP A 107 14.98 4.90 6.97
C TRP A 107 16.42 5.29 6.68
N VAL A 108 17.17 5.61 7.73
CA VAL A 108 18.61 5.86 7.65
C VAL A 108 19.34 4.96 8.66
N PRO A 109 20.61 4.59 8.42
CA PRO A 109 21.41 3.91 9.43
C PRO A 109 21.44 4.73 10.73
N ALA A 110 21.33 4.05 11.88
CA ALA A 110 21.35 4.68 13.18
C ALA A 110 22.69 5.38 13.46
#